data_AF-A0A1F0QLH9-F1
#
_entry.id   AF-A0A1F0QLH9-F1
#
_cell.length_a   1.000
_cell.length_b   1.000
_cell.length_c   1.000
_cell.angle_alpha   90.00
_cell.angle_beta   90.00
_cell.angle_gamma   90.00
#
_symmetry.space_group_name_H-M   'P 1'
#
loop_
_entity.id
_entity.type
_entity.pdbx_description
1 polymer ?
#
loop_
_entity_poly.entity_id
_entity_poly.type
_entity_poly.pdbx_seq_one_letter_code
_entity_poly.pdbx_strand_id
1 'polypeptide(L)' 'MVLSGEIGVVKPDKRAFDVAMDALGASAKDTLFIDDTQGNVDAARAAGLRGYLYDGNLAELRAECGLA' A
#
# COMPACT_ATOMS: atom_id res chain seq x y z
N MET A 1 -7.78 -7.02 -8.08
CA MET A 1 -6.57 -6.49 -8.75
C MET A 1 -6.93 -5.12 -9.29
N VAL A 2 -6.09 -4.11 -9.06
CA VAL A 2 -6.33 -2.72 -9.48
C VAL A 2 -5.07 -2.24 -10.19
N LEU A 3 -5.19 -1.85 -11.46
CA LEU A 3 -4.07 -1.42 -12.29
C LEU A 3 -4.23 0.07 -12.63
N SER A 4 -3.17 0.87 -12.42
CA SER A 4 -3.19 2.32 -12.66
C SER A 4 -3.63 2.69 -14.08
N GLY A 5 -3.22 1.91 -15.08
CA GLY A 5 -3.62 2.10 -16.48
C GLY A 5 -5.12 1.92 -16.73
N GLU A 6 -5.79 1.08 -15.95
CA GLU A 6 -7.24 0.83 -16.07
C GLU A 6 -8.07 1.90 -15.34
N ILE A 7 -7.55 2.42 -14.22
CA ILE A 7 -8.26 3.41 -13.38
C ILE A 7 -7.87 4.86 -13.67
N GLY A 8 -6.84 5.09 -14.48
CA GLY A 8 -6.38 6.43 -14.88
C GLY A 8 -5.76 7.28 -13.76
N VAL A 9 -5.45 6.67 -12.62
CA VAL A 9 -4.82 7.33 -11.47
C VAL A 9 -3.62 6.52 -10.99
N VAL A 10 -2.60 7.22 -10.47
CA VAL A 10 -1.33 6.64 -10.02
C VAL A 10 -0.99 7.15 -8.63
N LYS A 11 -0.31 6.32 -7.85
CA LYS A 11 0.31 6.76 -6.60
C LYS A 11 1.30 7.90 -6.90
N PRO A 12 1.43 8.93 -6.03
CA PRO A 12 0.87 9.02 -4.68
C PRO A 12 -0.54 9.66 -4.59
N ASP A 13 -1.30 9.77 -5.69
CA ASP A 13 -2.68 10.29 -5.62
C ASP A 13 -3.54 9.42 -4.70
N LYS A 14 -4.19 10.03 -3.70
CA LYS A 14 -5.04 9.35 -2.71
C LYS A 14 -6.10 8.46 -3.38
N ARG A 15 -6.63 8.88 -4.54
CA ARG A 15 -7.64 8.13 -5.29
C ARG A 15 -7.19 6.73 -5.69
N ALA A 16 -5.88 6.53 -5.91
CA ALA A 16 -5.36 5.20 -6.21
C ALA A 16 -5.52 4.23 -5.02
N PHE A 17 -5.33 4.73 -3.80
CA PHE A 17 -5.53 3.94 -2.57
C PHE A 17 -7.01 3.71 -2.29
N ASP A 18 -7.86 4.72 -2.51
CA ASP A 18 -9.31 4.60 -2.30
C ASP A 18 -9.90 3.48 -3.19
N VAL A 19 -9.58 3.48 -4.49
CA VAL A 19 -10.03 2.43 -5.42
C VAL A 19 -9.45 1.06 -5.06
N ALA A 20 -8.19 1.00 -4.61
CA ALA A 20 -7.59 -0.26 -4.15
C ALA A 20 -8.30 -0.82 -2.92
N MET A 21 -8.65 0.04 -1.96
CA MET A 21 -9.36 -0.37 -0.74
C MET A 21 -10.80 -0.81 -1.03
N ASP A 22 -11.52 -0.09 -1.89
CA ASP A 22 -12.86 -0.46 -2.33
C ASP A 22 -12.86 -1.85 -3.01
N ALA A 23 -11.86 -2.12 -3.87
CA ALA A 23 -11.71 -3.41 -4.52
C ALA A 23 -11.28 -4.54 -3.56
N LEU A 24 -10.53 -4.21 -2.51
CA LEU A 24 -10.06 -5.16 -1.51
C LEU A 24 -11.14 -5.53 -0.49
N GLY A 25 -12.10 -4.63 -0.23
CA GLY A 25 -13.16 -4.83 0.76
C GLY A 25 -12.64 -4.96 2.21
N ALA A 26 -11.43 -4.46 2.47
CA ALA A 26 -10.77 -4.55 3.77
C ALA A 26 -10.75 -3.20 4.50
N SER A 27 -10.39 -3.22 5.79
CA SER A 27 -10.16 -1.99 6.55
C SER A 27 -8.76 -1.45 6.28
N ALA A 28 -8.65 -0.14 6.03
CA ALA A 28 -7.35 0.51 5.77
C ALA A 28 -6.36 0.28 6.92
N LYS A 29 -6.80 0.38 8.18
CA LYS A 29 -5.96 0.16 9.37
C LYS A 29 -5.36 -1.26 9.46
N ASP A 30 -6.05 -2.24 8.87
CA ASP A 30 -5.65 -3.66 8.87
C ASP A 30 -4.95 -4.05 7.56
N THR A 31 -4.73 -3.08 6.66
CA THR A 31 -4.10 -3.29 5.35
C THR A 31 -2.69 -2.69 5.32
N LEU A 32 -1.71 -3.51 4.94
CA LEU A 32 -0.32 -3.10 4.76
C LEU A 32 -0.02 -2.79 3.29
N PHE A 33 0.36 -1.55 3.02
CA PHE A 33 0.90 -1.12 1.74
C PHE A 33 2.43 -1.21 1.74
N ILE A 34 3.00 -1.88 0.75
CA ILE A 34 4.43 -2.14 0.60
C ILE A 34 4.89 -1.54 -0.73
N ASP A 35 5.91 -0.67 -0.69
CA ASP A 35 6.44 0.03 -1.87
C ASP A 35 7.89 0.45 -1.61
N ASP A 36 8.70 0.55 -2.65
CA ASP A 36 10.11 0.99 -2.56
C ASP A 36 10.25 2.52 -2.63
N THR A 37 9.17 3.24 -2.91
CA THR A 37 9.17 4.69 -3.02
C THR A 37 8.55 5.35 -1.79
N GLN A 38 9.36 6.09 -1.02
CA GLN A 38 8.93 6.77 0.21
C GLN A 38 7.67 7.63 0.05
N GLY A 39 7.57 8.40 -1.05
CA GLY A 39 6.39 9.24 -1.31
C GLY A 39 5.09 8.46 -1.47
N ASN A 40 5.14 7.24 -2.01
CA ASN A 40 3.97 6.37 -2.10
C ASN A 40 3.58 5.84 -0.71
N VAL A 41 4.58 5.45 0.09
CA VAL A 41 4.38 4.95 1.45
C VAL A 41 3.74 6.02 2.34
N ASP A 42 4.21 7.26 2.25
CA ASP A 42 3.65 8.38 3.02
C ASP A 42 2.22 8.71 2.59
N ALA A 43 1.93 8.66 1.29
CA ALA A 43 0.56 8.84 0.80
C ALA A 43 -0.38 7.72 1.27
N ALA A 44 0.09 6.48 1.31
CA ALA A 44 -0.70 5.36 1.86
C ALA A 44 -1.02 5.57 3.35
N ARG A 45 -0.02 6.01 4.14
CA ARG A 45 -0.21 6.36 5.55
C ARG A 45 -1.21 7.50 5.73
N ALA A 46 -1.12 8.54 4.90
CA ALA A 46 -2.08 9.66 4.89
C ALA A 46 -3.50 9.22 4.48
N ALA A 47 -3.62 8.17 3.67
CA ALA A 47 -4.89 7.54 3.33
C ALA A 47 -5.43 6.58 4.42
N GLY A 48 -4.70 6.40 5.52
CA GLY A 48 -5.10 5.58 6.67
C GLY A 48 -4.65 4.11 6.60
N LEU A 49 -3.81 3.75 5.63
CA LEU A 49 -3.20 2.43 5.54
C LEU A 49 -1.97 2.34 6.45
N ARG A 50 -1.58 1.13 6.81
CA ARG A 50 -0.20 0.88 7.25
C ARG A 50 0.71 0.97 6.02
N GLY A 51 1.86 1.61 6.15
CA GLY A 51 2.83 1.75 5.05
C GLY A 51 4.22 1.27 5.45
N TYR A 52 4.81 0.39 4.63
CA TYR A 52 6.15 -0.16 4.78
C TYR A 52 7.02 0.22 3.57
N LEU A 53 8.16 0.86 3.82
CA LEU A 53 9.16 1.13 2.79
C LEU A 53 10.00 -0.14 2.60
N TYR A 54 9.93 -0.73 1.41
CA TYR A 54 10.70 -1.91 1.10
C TYR A 54 12.07 -1.56 0.52
N ASP A 55 13.12 -2.07 1.15
CA ASP A 55 14.52 -1.85 0.79
C ASP A 55 15.19 -3.10 0.17
N GLY A 56 14.42 -4.19 -0.02
CA GLY A 56 14.93 -5.48 -0.49
C GLY A 56 15.07 -6.55 0.59
N ASN A 57 14.89 -6.21 1.87
CA ASN A 57 14.98 -7.18 2.96
C ASN A 57 13.70 -8.01 3.14
N LEU A 58 13.60 -9.14 2.44
CA LEU A 58 12.43 -10.01 2.51
C LEU A 58 12.20 -10.63 3.89
N ALA A 59 13.26 -10.90 4.67
CA ALA A 59 13.13 -11.50 5.99
C ALA A 59 12.44 -10.54 6.97
N GLU A 60 12.80 -9.26 6.92
CA GLU A 60 12.19 -8.21 7.72
C GLU A 60 10.74 -7.94 7.30
N LEU A 61 10.46 -7.88 5.99
CA LEU A 61 9.09 -7.76 5.50
C LEU A 61 8.20 -8.93 5.97
N ARG A 62 8.73 -10.17 5.97
CA ARG A 62 8.00 -11.33 6.47
C ARG A 62 7.67 -11.20 7.96
N ALA A 63 8.63 -10.72 8.76
CA ALA A 63 8.41 -10.46 10.17
C ALA A 63 7.33 -9.38 10.40
N GLU A 64 7.36 -8.28 9.62
CA GLU A 64 6.34 -7.21 9.65
C GLU A 64 4.93 -7.74 9.31
N CYS A 65 4.85 -8.70 8.39
CA CYS A 65 3.61 -9.37 8.02
C CYS A 65 3.18 -10.46 9.02
N GLY A 66 3.97 -10.77 10.05
CA GLY A 66 3.71 -11.88 10.99
C GLY A 66 3.88 -13.27 10.37
N LEU A 67 4.63 -13.38 9.28
CA LEU A 67 4.87 -14.61 8.51
C LEU A 67 6.26 -15.18 8.80
N ALA A 68 6.44 -15.75 10.01
CA ALA A 68 7.65 -16.51 10.35
C ALA A 68 7.74 -17.83 9.57
#